data_AF-A0A5E6YIQ3-F1
#
_entry.id   AF-A0A5E6YIQ3-F1
#
_cell.length_a   1.000
_cell.length_b   1.000
_cell.length_c   1.000
_cell.angle_alpha   90.00
_cell.angle_beta   90.00
_cell.angle_gamma   90.00
#
_symmetry.space_group_name_H-M   'P 1'
#
loop_
_entity.id
_entity.type
_entity.pdbx_description
1 polymer ?
#
loop_
_entity_poly.entity_id
_entity_poly.type
_entity_poly.pdbx_seq_one_letter_code
_entity_poly.pdbx_strand_id
1 'polypeptide(L)'
;MAQTPFYQRLRVELQLGYAVFSGLRQINGQTGLLFGVQSPHASTAQIFEHIRNFLVDLPNLVSALDETSFTQARAALAQQFSSEALGVSQASDLLWQSKLAGHPSDYLTALYTALMALDQDTTLKAAQQTTQPDSRWLCVATGPVTETFYPGRS
;
A
#
# COMPACT_ATOMS: atom_id res chain seq x y z
N MET A 1 -1.68 5.56 7.49
CA MET A 1 -0.44 5.03 8.10
C MET A 1 0.75 5.13 7.17
N ALA A 2 0.80 4.44 6.02
CA ALA A 2 1.97 4.48 5.13
C ALA A 2 2.04 5.71 4.20
N GLN A 3 0.89 6.24 3.77
CA GLN A 3 0.83 7.30 2.75
C GLN A 3 1.46 8.63 3.20
N THR A 4 1.12 9.10 4.40
CA THR A 4 1.65 10.37 4.93
C THR A 4 3.16 10.31 5.17
N PRO A 5 3.72 9.29 5.86
CA PRO A 5 5.17 9.14 6.00
C PRO A 5 5.90 8.95 4.68
N PHE A 6 5.33 8.21 3.72
CA PHE A 6 5.93 8.07 2.39
C PHE A 6 6.04 9.41 1.67
N TYR A 7 4.95 10.17 1.67
CA TYR A 7 4.92 11.51 1.07
C TYR A 7 5.89 12.47 1.78
N GLN A 8 5.89 12.47 3.12
CA GLN A 8 6.80 13.29 3.93
C GLN A 8 8.26 12.95 3.61
N ARG A 9 8.63 11.67 3.66
CA ARG A 9 9.99 11.21 3.43
C ARG A 9 10.48 11.55 2.03
N LEU A 10 9.71 11.21 0.99
CA LEU A 10 10.21 11.31 -0.38
C LEU A 10 10.03 12.71 -0.97
N ARG A 11 8.92 13.40 -0.67
CA ARG A 11 8.66 14.72 -1.24
C ARG A 11 9.22 15.86 -0.40
N VAL A 12 9.09 15.79 0.93
CA VAL A 12 9.48 16.90 1.82
C VAL A 12 10.94 16.78 2.22
N GLU A 13 11.34 15.63 2.77
CA GLU A 13 12.69 15.45 3.33
C GLU A 13 13.74 15.23 2.23
N LEU A 14 13.49 14.30 1.31
CA LEU A 14 14.44 13.96 0.25
C LEU A 14 14.28 14.84 -1.00
N GLN A 15 13.24 15.68 -1.05
CA GLN A 15 12.94 16.61 -2.16
C GLN A 15 12.97 15.93 -3.54
N LEU A 16 12.57 14.66 -3.61
CA LEU A 16 12.81 13.82 -4.78
C LEU A 16 11.86 14.09 -5.93
N GLY A 17 10.81 14.92 -5.83
CA GLY A 17 9.89 14.98 -6.96
C GLY A 17 8.80 16.02 -7.01
N TYR A 18 8.39 16.27 -8.26
CA TYR A 18 7.20 17.04 -8.63
C TYR A 18 5.90 16.28 -8.29
N ALA A 19 5.95 14.93 -8.32
CA ALA A 19 4.85 14.04 -7.96
C ALA A 19 5.36 12.83 -7.15
N VAL A 20 4.73 12.59 -6.00
CA VAL A 20 4.92 11.40 -5.15
C VAL A 20 3.54 10.92 -4.74
N PHE A 21 3.24 9.64 -4.97
CA PHE A 21 1.98 9.04 -4.55
C PHE A 21 2.17 7.60 -4.06
N SER A 22 1.27 7.19 -3.18
CA SER A 22 1.16 5.81 -2.72
C SER A 22 -0.30 5.46 -2.51
N GLY A 23 -0.64 4.18 -2.63
CA GLY A 23 -1.98 3.71 -2.29
C GLY A 23 -2.12 2.20 -2.43
N LEU A 24 -3.31 1.71 -2.12
CA LEU A 24 -3.71 0.33 -2.41
C LEU A 24 -4.26 0.26 -3.85
N ARG A 25 -3.95 -0.79 -4.59
CA ARG A 25 -4.54 -1.06 -5.90
C ARG A 25 -4.95 -2.51 -6.03
N GLN A 26 -5.99 -2.72 -6.84
CA GLN A 26 -6.46 -4.03 -7.26
C GLN A 26 -6.35 -4.13 -8.77
N ILE A 27 -5.62 -5.14 -9.24
CA ILE A 27 -5.45 -5.41 -10.67
C ILE A 27 -5.69 -6.90 -10.89
N ASN A 28 -6.68 -7.24 -11.71
CA ASN A 28 -7.06 -8.63 -12.00
C ASN A 28 -7.28 -9.49 -10.73
N GLY A 29 -7.96 -8.94 -9.72
CA GLY A 29 -8.21 -9.60 -8.44
C GLY A 29 -7.00 -9.66 -7.49
N GLN A 30 -5.84 -9.17 -7.89
CA GLN A 30 -4.66 -9.09 -7.03
C GLN A 30 -4.61 -7.73 -6.33
N THR A 31 -4.55 -7.73 -5.00
CA THR A 31 -4.42 -6.51 -4.19
C THR A 31 -2.95 -6.27 -3.84
N GLY A 32 -2.47 -5.05 -4.01
CA GLY A 32 -1.09 -4.69 -3.68
C GLY A 32 -0.91 -3.22 -3.33
N LEU A 33 0.28 -2.90 -2.79
CA LEU A 33 0.72 -1.53 -2.57
C LEU A 33 1.30 -0.97 -3.87
N LEU A 34 0.86 0.23 -4.22
CA LEU A 34 1.39 1.01 -5.33
C LEU A 34 2.17 2.19 -4.79
N PHE A 35 3.38 2.39 -5.29
CA PHE A 35 4.22 3.56 -5.04
C PHE A 35 4.66 4.17 -6.36
N GLY A 36 4.61 5.49 -6.46
CA GLY A 36 5.04 6.22 -7.64
C GLY A 36 5.76 7.50 -7.27
N VAL A 37 6.87 7.74 -7.97
CA VAL A 37 7.77 8.88 -7.75
C VAL A 37 8.24 9.37 -9.11
N GLN A 38 8.14 10.67 -9.35
CA GLN A 38 8.73 11.31 -10.51
C GLN A 38 9.73 12.37 -10.05
N SER A 39 11.00 12.17 -10.41
CA SER A 39 12.10 13.06 -10.07
C SER A 39 12.77 13.66 -11.31
N PRO A 40 13.14 14.95 -11.28
CA PRO A 40 14.05 15.51 -12.27
C PRO A 40 15.54 15.27 -11.94
N HIS A 41 15.87 14.83 -10.72
CA HIS A 41 17.26 14.76 -10.24
C HIS A 41 17.69 13.37 -9.73
N ALA A 42 16.75 12.51 -9.34
CA ALA A 42 17.04 11.15 -8.90
C ALA A 42 16.87 10.15 -10.05
N SER A 43 17.86 9.28 -10.20
CA SER A 43 17.78 8.14 -11.12
C SER A 43 16.73 7.12 -10.68
N THR A 44 16.29 6.29 -11.63
CA THR A 44 15.38 5.16 -11.38
C THR A 44 15.89 4.22 -10.27
N ALA A 45 17.20 3.97 -10.23
CA ALA A 45 17.84 3.14 -9.21
C ALA A 45 17.71 3.76 -7.80
N GLN A 46 17.99 5.06 -7.68
CA GLN A 46 17.88 5.78 -6.40
C GLN A 46 16.43 5.81 -5.91
N ILE A 47 15.47 6.06 -6.80
CA ILE A 47 14.04 6.04 -6.47
C ILE A 47 13.63 4.66 -5.93
N PHE A 48 14.04 3.59 -6.62
CA PHE A 48 13.75 2.23 -6.18
C PHE A 48 14.32 1.95 -4.78
N GLU A 49 15.57 2.31 -4.54
CA GLU A 49 16.21 2.16 -3.23
C GLU A 49 15.49 2.94 -2.14
N HIS A 50 15.00 4.16 -2.41
CA HIS A 50 14.20 4.91 -1.45
C HIS A 50 12.87 4.22 -1.12
N ILE A 51 12.19 3.65 -2.12
CA ILE A 51 10.95 2.88 -1.90
C ILE A 51 11.24 1.61 -1.10
N ARG A 52 12.32 0.89 -1.43
CA ARG A 52 12.75 -0.32 -0.72
C ARG A 52 13.05 -0.03 0.74
N ASN A 53 13.83 1.02 1.02
CA ASN A 53 14.16 1.44 2.37
C ASN A 53 12.92 1.87 3.16
N PHE A 54 11.96 2.55 2.51
CA PHE A 54 10.68 2.87 3.14
C PHE A 54 9.89 1.61 3.53
N LEU A 55 9.85 0.61 2.66
CA LEU A 55 9.15 -0.65 2.94
C LEU A 55 9.82 -1.46 4.07
N VAL A 56 11.15 -1.43 4.16
CA VAL A 56 11.91 -2.00 5.28
C VAL A 56 11.56 -1.34 6.61
N ASP A 57 11.31 -0.03 6.61
CA ASP A 57 10.94 0.71 7.83
C ASP A 57 9.44 0.65 8.17
N LEU A 58 8.60 0.18 7.25
CA LEU A 58 7.15 0.14 7.42
C LEU A 58 6.70 -0.60 8.71
N PRO A 59 7.29 -1.75 9.11
CA PRO A 59 6.97 -2.40 10.38
C PRO A 59 7.26 -1.52 11.61
N ASN A 60 8.33 -0.71 11.58
CA ASN A 60 8.66 0.20 12.67
C ASN A 60 7.62 1.32 12.78
N LEU A 61 7.19 1.87 11.64
CA LEU A 61 6.10 2.86 11.59
C LEU A 61 4.79 2.32 12.17
N VAL A 62 4.45 1.07 11.89
CA VAL A 62 3.25 0.43 12.47
C VAL A 62 3.41 0.22 13.97
N SER A 63 4.58 -0.22 14.42
CA SER A 63 4.85 -0.51 15.85
C SER A 63 4.94 0.76 16.71
N ALA A 64 5.33 1.88 16.12
CA ALA A 64 5.43 3.17 16.81
C ALA A 64 4.08 3.86 17.05
N LEU A 65 2.99 3.37 16.43
CA LEU A 65 1.66 3.92 16.66
C LEU A 65 1.13 3.47 18.01
N ASP A 66 0.68 4.43 18.81
CA ASP A 66 -0.07 4.13 20.02
C ASP A 66 -1.46 3.56 19.67
N GLU A 67 -2.06 2.87 20.65
CA GLU A 67 -3.36 2.20 20.49
C GLU A 67 -4.49 3.16 20.10
N THR A 68 -4.45 4.42 20.58
CA THR A 68 -5.47 5.43 20.28
C THR A 68 -5.37 5.84 18.81
N SER A 69 -4.17 6.18 18.36
CA SER A 69 -3.87 6.54 16.98
C SER A 69 -4.20 5.40 16.01
N PHE A 70 -3.87 4.16 16.38
CA PHE A 70 -4.22 2.98 15.59
C PHE A 70 -5.74 2.82 15.46
N THR A 71 -6.46 2.87 16.59
CA THR A 71 -7.91 2.69 16.63
C THR A 71 -8.64 3.76 15.82
N GLN A 72 -8.21 5.03 15.93
CA GLN A 72 -8.75 6.13 15.13
C GLN A 72 -8.50 5.92 13.63
N ALA A 73 -7.29 5.52 13.24
CA ALA A 73 -6.95 5.24 11.85
C ALA A 73 -7.78 4.08 11.29
N ARG A 74 -7.98 3.02 12.08
CA ARG A 74 -8.84 1.87 11.72
C ARG A 74 -10.28 2.30 11.52
N ALA A 75 -10.86 3.04 12.46
CA ALA A 75 -12.24 3.50 12.37
C ALA A 75 -12.46 4.42 11.16
N ALA A 76 -11.53 5.35 10.92
CA ALA A 76 -11.56 6.24 9.76
C ALA A 76 -11.42 5.47 8.43
N LEU A 77 -10.64 4.39 8.40
CA LEU A 77 -10.54 3.51 7.25
C LEU A 77 -11.84 2.73 7.03
N ALA A 78 -12.37 2.07 8.06
CA ALA A 78 -13.61 1.29 7.97
C ALA A 78 -14.78 2.16 7.50
N GLN A 79 -14.88 3.40 7.98
CA GLN A 79 -15.93 4.33 7.58
C GLN A 79 -15.92 4.65 6.08
N GLN A 80 -14.77 4.63 5.41
CA GLN A 80 -14.69 4.84 3.96
C GLN A 80 -15.31 3.68 3.16
N PHE A 81 -15.46 2.51 3.78
CA PHE A 81 -16.05 1.32 3.18
C PHE A 81 -17.46 1.02 3.73
N SER A 82 -18.06 1.94 4.49
CA SER A 82 -19.45 1.80 4.93
C SER A 82 -20.41 1.98 3.75
N SER A 83 -21.61 1.42 3.85
CA SER A 83 -22.66 1.56 2.83
C SER A 83 -23.05 3.01 2.54
N GLU A 84 -22.92 3.88 3.53
CA GLU A 84 -23.28 5.30 3.43
C GLU A 84 -22.20 6.13 2.75
N ALA A 85 -20.93 5.75 2.90
CA ALA A 85 -19.80 6.48 2.36
C ALA A 85 -19.37 5.98 0.97
N LEU A 86 -19.56 4.69 0.70
CA LEU A 86 -19.05 4.05 -0.51
C LEU A 86 -19.96 4.33 -1.71
N GLY A 87 -19.46 5.13 -2.65
CA GLY A 87 -20.20 5.46 -3.88
C GLY A 87 -20.40 4.23 -4.78
N VAL A 88 -21.48 4.23 -5.56
CA VAL A 88 -21.88 3.10 -6.44
C VAL A 88 -20.74 2.64 -7.36
N SER A 89 -19.99 3.56 -7.96
CA SER A 89 -18.85 3.21 -8.83
C SER A 89 -17.76 2.45 -8.06
N GLN A 90 -17.37 2.96 -6.89
CA GLN A 90 -16.33 2.35 -6.05
C GLN A 90 -16.78 0.98 -5.54
N ALA A 91 -18.04 0.87 -5.12
CA ALA A 91 -18.62 -0.42 -4.70
C ALA A 91 -18.61 -1.44 -5.84
N SER A 92 -18.97 -1.01 -7.05
CA SER A 92 -19.00 -1.87 -8.24
C SER A 92 -17.60 -2.37 -8.60
N ASP A 93 -16.60 -1.48 -8.59
CA ASP A 93 -15.20 -1.83 -8.86
C ASP A 93 -14.65 -2.80 -7.81
N LEU A 94 -14.91 -2.56 -6.53
CA LEU A 94 -14.49 -3.43 -5.43
C LEU A 94 -15.12 -4.83 -5.53
N LEU A 95 -16.43 -4.90 -5.82
CA LEU A 95 -17.12 -6.18 -6.01
C LEU A 95 -16.63 -6.92 -7.25
N TRP A 96 -16.31 -6.18 -8.32
CA TRP A 96 -15.74 -6.79 -9.53
C TRP A 96 -14.36 -7.38 -9.26
N GLN A 97 -13.46 -6.63 -8.61
CA GLN A 97 -12.14 -7.11 -8.25
C GLN A 97 -12.22 -8.27 -7.23
N SER A 98 -13.12 -8.19 -6.25
CA SER A 98 -13.31 -9.27 -5.29
C SER A 98 -13.81 -10.55 -5.97
N LYS A 99 -14.72 -10.43 -6.94
CA LYS A 99 -15.19 -11.56 -7.75
C LYS A 99 -14.06 -12.21 -8.54
N LEU A 100 -13.17 -11.41 -9.16
CA LEU A 100 -11.98 -11.91 -9.86
C LEU A 100 -11.00 -12.61 -8.90
N ALA A 101 -10.94 -12.18 -7.64
CA ALA A 101 -10.17 -12.80 -6.57
C ALA A 101 -10.84 -14.05 -5.97
N GLY A 102 -12.04 -14.43 -6.41
CA GLY A 102 -12.78 -15.58 -5.91
C GLY A 102 -13.62 -15.34 -4.65
N HIS A 103 -13.82 -14.08 -4.25
CA HIS A 103 -14.66 -13.74 -3.11
C HIS A 103 -16.17 -13.85 -3.41
N PRO A 104 -16.99 -14.08 -2.37
CA PRO A 104 -18.46 -14.09 -2.48
C PRO A 104 -19.05 -12.68 -2.68
N SER A 105 -20.33 -12.62 -3.05
CA SER A 105 -21.01 -11.35 -3.37
C SER A 105 -21.27 -10.44 -2.17
N ASP A 106 -21.22 -10.98 -0.95
CA ASP A 106 -21.32 -10.24 0.32
C ASP A 106 -19.97 -9.66 0.79
N TYR A 107 -18.96 -9.65 -0.08
CA TYR A 107 -17.60 -9.23 0.23
C TYR A 107 -17.50 -7.85 0.89
N LEU A 108 -18.29 -6.85 0.48
CA LEU A 108 -18.21 -5.51 1.08
C LEU A 108 -18.62 -5.52 2.56
N THR A 109 -19.62 -6.31 2.93
CA THR A 109 -20.03 -6.48 4.33
C THR A 109 -18.92 -7.18 5.11
N ALA A 110 -18.36 -8.28 4.58
CA ALA A 110 -17.27 -8.99 5.20
C ALA A 110 -16.01 -8.11 5.35
N LEU A 111 -15.70 -7.28 4.35
CA LEU A 111 -14.58 -6.34 4.36
C LEU A 111 -14.75 -5.29 5.45
N TYR A 112 -15.92 -4.68 5.58
CA TYR A 112 -16.18 -3.71 6.64
C TYR A 112 -15.99 -4.34 8.04
N THR A 113 -16.54 -5.55 8.26
CA THR A 113 -16.36 -6.29 9.51
C THR A 113 -14.88 -6.60 9.78
N ALA A 114 -14.14 -7.05 8.75
CA ALA A 114 -12.72 -7.32 8.88
C ALA A 114 -11.89 -6.06 9.19
N LEU A 115 -12.23 -4.91 8.58
CA LEU A 115 -11.59 -3.63 8.88
C LEU A 115 -11.85 -3.19 10.33
N MET A 116 -13.07 -3.39 10.84
CA MET A 116 -13.40 -3.07 12.23
C MET A 116 -12.70 -3.99 13.24
N ALA A 117 -12.43 -5.25 12.86
CA ALA A 117 -11.72 -6.23 13.68
C ALA A 117 -10.20 -6.15 13.54
N LEU A 118 -9.67 -5.32 12.63
CA LEU A 118 -8.23 -5.17 12.41
C LEU A 118 -7.53 -4.75 13.71
N ASP A 119 -6.41 -5.39 14.02
CA ASP A 119 -5.54 -5.03 15.13
C ASP A 119 -4.12 -4.69 14.65
N GLN A 120 -3.33 -4.15 15.57
CA GLN A 120 -1.99 -3.69 15.27
C GLN A 120 -1.05 -4.85 14.92
N ASP A 121 -1.22 -6.01 15.56
CA ASP A 121 -0.39 -7.20 15.30
C ASP A 121 -0.59 -7.75 13.89
N THR A 122 -1.84 -7.86 13.44
CA THR A 122 -2.18 -8.27 12.07
C THR A 122 -1.64 -7.28 11.05
N THR A 123 -1.73 -5.99 11.35
CA THR A 123 -1.18 -4.92 10.49
C THR A 123 0.35 -4.98 10.42
N LEU A 124 1.00 -5.26 11.55
CA LEU A 124 2.44 -5.41 11.66
C LEU A 124 2.94 -6.62 10.86
N LYS A 125 2.26 -7.77 10.99
CA LYS A 125 2.54 -8.97 10.20
C LYS A 125 2.43 -8.69 8.70
N ALA A 126 1.38 -7.99 8.27
CA ALA A 126 1.21 -7.61 6.88
C ALA A 126 2.33 -6.67 6.40
N ALA A 127 2.77 -5.71 7.22
CA ALA A 127 3.91 -4.85 6.89
C ALA A 127 5.21 -5.65 6.74
N GLN A 128 5.48 -6.59 7.65
CA GLN A 128 6.65 -7.47 7.59
C GLN A 128 6.66 -8.37 6.35
N GLN A 129 5.48 -8.77 5.86
CA GLN A 129 5.33 -9.56 4.64
C GLN A 129 5.67 -8.79 3.36
N THR A 130 5.76 -7.46 3.39
CA THR A 130 6.09 -6.67 2.18
C THR A 130 7.57 -6.74 1.79
N THR A 131 8.43 -7.19 2.71
CA THR A 131 9.88 -7.23 2.55
C THR A 131 10.47 -8.63 2.64
N GLN A 132 9.61 -9.65 2.69
CA GLN A 132 10.04 -11.05 2.67
C GLN A 132 10.63 -11.43 1.30
N PRO A 133 11.51 -12.44 1.24
CA PRO A 133 12.08 -12.90 -0.03
C PRO A 133 11.03 -13.30 -1.07
N ASP A 134 9.87 -13.82 -0.62
CA ASP A 134 8.78 -14.28 -1.49
C ASP A 134 7.83 -13.14 -1.93
N SER A 135 8.04 -11.91 -1.44
CA SER A 135 7.24 -10.75 -1.81
C SER A 135 7.47 -10.43 -3.30
N ARG A 136 6.38 -10.32 -4.06
CA ARG A 136 6.44 -10.02 -5.49
C ARG A 136 6.44 -8.52 -5.74
N TRP A 137 7.31 -8.09 -6.64
CA TRP A 137 7.41 -6.69 -7.07
C TRP A 137 7.13 -6.60 -8.56
N LEU A 138 6.37 -5.58 -8.95
CA LEU A 138 6.22 -5.18 -10.34
C LEU A 138 6.68 -3.74 -10.46
N CYS A 139 7.81 -3.54 -11.12
CA CYS A 139 8.40 -2.22 -11.30
C CYS A 139 8.30 -1.79 -12.75
N VAL A 140 7.80 -0.57 -12.98
CA VAL A 140 7.70 0.06 -14.30
C VAL A 140 8.40 1.42 -14.21
N ALA A 141 9.33 1.67 -15.12
CA ALA A 141 10.10 2.90 -15.18
C ALA A 141 10.30 3.35 -16.63
N THR A 142 10.53 4.65 -16.83
CA THR A 142 10.84 5.25 -18.13
C THR A 142 12.33 5.18 -18.49
N GLY A 143 13.18 4.82 -17.53
CA GLY A 143 14.62 4.58 -17.72
C GLY A 143 14.92 3.10 -18.02
N PRO A 144 16.19 2.77 -18.34
CA PRO A 144 16.61 1.39 -18.59
C PRO A 144 16.34 0.50 -17.38
N VAL A 145 16.10 -0.80 -17.64
CA VAL A 145 15.90 -1.80 -16.60
C VAL A 145 17.14 -1.86 -15.72
N THR A 146 17.02 -1.48 -14.45
CA THR A 146 18.05 -1.76 -13.45
C THR A 146 17.95 -3.21 -13.02
N GLU A 147 19.09 -3.92 -12.98
CA GLU A 147 19.20 -5.32 -12.55
C GLU A 147 18.58 -5.59 -11.16
N THR A 148 18.43 -4.55 -10.33
CA THR A 148 17.84 -4.60 -8.98
C THR A 148 16.32 -4.77 -8.92
N PHE A 149 15.59 -4.72 -10.03
CA PHE A 149 14.12 -4.84 -10.02
C PHE A 149 13.57 -6.27 -9.92
N TYR A 150 14.43 -7.29 -9.99
CA TYR A 150 14.03 -8.70 -9.88
C TYR A 150 14.72 -9.40 -8.70
N PRO A 151 14.24 -9.24 -7.46
CA PRO A 151 14.57 -10.20 -6.42
C PRO A 151 13.75 -11.47 -6.71
N GLY A 152 14.40 -12.57 -7.13
CA GLY A 152 13.75 -13.89 -7.15
C GLY A 152 13.76 -14.69 -8.45
N ARG A 153 14.78 -14.57 -9.31
CA ARG A 153 15.13 -15.66 -10.24
C ARG A 153 16.64 -15.88 -10.25
N SER A 154 17.07 -16.84 -9.43
CA SER A 154 18.34 -17.55 -9.56
C SER A 154 18.02 -19.04 -9.66
#